data_AF-A0A919LAN2-F1
#
_entry.id   AF-A0A919LAN2-F1
#
_cell.length_a   1.000
_cell.length_b   1.000
_cell.length_c   1.000
_cell.angle_alpha   90.00
_cell.angle_beta   90.00
_cell.angle_gamma   90.00
#
_symmetry.space_group_name_H-M   'P 1'
#
loop_
_entity.id
_entity.type
_entity.pdbx_description
1 polymer ?
#
loop_
_entity_poly.entity_id
_entity_poly.type
_entity_poly.pdbx_seq_one_letter_code
_entity_poly.pdbx_strand_id
1 'polypeptide(L)'
;MVAATGIAPDGDTAACRWAAVRHADDHIHIIATTVREDGRRPRRHNEAKRSQAEARLIEADYGLRRLNAGDGTAAQRPTSAEHHKADRHQRERTPREELRESVRRAAAGAQSEEEFFDRLSRAGLLVKRRVAPSGDLLGYTVALPDDRNKNGEPVFYSGSKLAPDLSLPRIRERWTQPAESSSDEDISPELPALPPVTGPAYARRRATTATWQALLLIEHADEGTAAAQIAAAGEVLDALAKTSAAYTRRELRDAAFAFERASRSHVRAVRGHDHALRQAAHDLVHSGRSLGRGEDGATTAMLIDTAFFLVTAAANWHTKKKHAQQAEAAHQAAEHLRAAYEIAGAQPMSVLHQRGRSLPLQRRQAAVLRQALPEIAEQVLAEPGWPALAATLADTQAAGHNPAHLLAEATRHRELDSATSVSDVLVWRLRRLAHLPADPAASLPRRVVTTQPAPKAANNASRRR
;
A
#
# COMPACT_ATOMS: atom_id res chain seq x y z
N MET A 1 19.49 35.78 1.83
CA MET A 1 20.09 34.56 1.19
C MET A 1 21.60 34.40 1.41
N VAL A 2 22.46 35.34 0.96
CA VAL A 2 23.94 35.22 1.09
C VAL A 2 24.43 35.29 2.54
N ALA A 3 23.79 36.11 3.38
CA ALA A 3 24.02 36.13 4.82
C ALA A 3 23.58 34.82 5.48
N ALA A 4 22.34 34.39 5.20
CA ALA A 4 21.78 33.14 5.70
C ALA A 4 22.63 31.90 5.34
N THR A 5 23.34 31.88 4.22
CA THR A 5 24.24 30.76 3.82
C THR A 5 25.65 30.86 4.40
N GLY A 6 26.00 31.98 5.05
CA GLY A 6 27.33 32.24 5.60
C GLY A 6 28.37 32.67 4.55
N ILE A 7 27.92 32.99 3.33
CA ILE A 7 28.76 33.52 2.25
C ILE A 7 29.13 34.97 2.53
N ALA A 8 28.13 35.79 2.84
CA ALA A 8 28.29 37.21 3.18
C ALA A 8 27.43 37.58 4.39
N PRO A 9 27.84 37.20 5.62
CA PRO A 9 27.13 37.62 6.84
C PRO A 9 27.05 39.15 6.95
N ASP A 10 25.96 39.65 7.52
CA ASP A 10 25.75 41.09 7.65
C ASP A 10 26.83 41.71 8.57
N GLY A 11 27.41 42.83 8.12
CA GLY A 11 28.48 43.55 8.84
C GLY A 11 29.87 42.92 8.75
N ASP A 12 30.05 41.80 8.04
CA ASP A 12 31.34 41.13 7.88
C ASP A 12 32.10 41.68 6.67
N THR A 13 32.99 42.63 6.92
CA THR A 13 33.77 43.30 5.86
C THR A 13 34.77 42.38 5.14
N ALA A 14 35.14 41.26 5.77
CA ALA A 14 36.05 40.26 5.20
C ALA A 14 35.32 39.09 4.51
N ALA A 15 34.00 39.17 4.35
CA ALA A 15 33.21 38.08 3.80
C ALA A 15 33.49 37.81 2.30
N CYS A 16 32.90 36.72 1.77
CA CYS A 16 33.09 36.38 0.37
C CYS A 16 32.45 37.44 -0.55
N ARG A 17 33.16 37.77 -1.63
CA ARG A 17 32.61 38.63 -2.69
C ARG A 17 31.59 37.82 -3.49
N TRP A 18 30.45 38.44 -3.80
CA TRP A 18 29.34 37.79 -4.47
C TRP A 18 28.62 38.73 -5.43
N ALA A 19 27.89 38.15 -6.38
CA ALA A 19 27.02 38.84 -7.31
C ALA A 19 25.72 38.06 -7.50
N ALA A 20 24.61 38.78 -7.71
CA ALA A 20 23.35 38.21 -8.20
C ALA A 20 23.17 38.58 -9.66
N VAL A 21 22.89 37.59 -10.49
CA VAL A 21 22.72 37.73 -11.95
C VAL A 21 21.35 37.19 -12.32
N ARG A 22 20.52 38.01 -12.96
CA ARG A 22 19.24 37.55 -13.52
C ARG A 22 19.50 36.67 -14.74
N HIS A 23 19.08 35.41 -14.69
CA HIS A 23 19.26 34.47 -15.81
C HIS A 23 18.01 34.38 -16.67
N ALA A 24 16.84 34.25 -16.04
CA ALA A 24 15.54 34.19 -16.71
C ALA A 24 14.48 34.93 -15.88
N ASP A 25 13.25 34.96 -16.39
CA ASP A 25 12.13 35.60 -15.71
C ASP A 25 11.74 34.91 -14.40
N ASP A 26 12.07 33.63 -14.26
CA ASP A 26 11.73 32.79 -13.12
C ASP A 26 12.90 32.51 -12.16
N HIS A 27 14.14 32.93 -12.48
CA HIS A 27 15.27 32.73 -11.58
C HIS A 27 16.48 33.66 -11.76
N ILE A 28 17.18 33.86 -10.65
CA ILE A 28 18.49 34.51 -10.57
C ILE A 28 19.56 33.48 -10.15
N HIS A 29 20.79 33.65 -10.64
CA HIS A 29 21.96 32.97 -10.11
C HIS A 29 22.66 33.84 -9.07
N ILE A 30 23.02 33.25 -7.93
CA ILE A 30 23.92 33.86 -6.95
C ILE A 30 25.28 33.17 -7.10
N ILE A 31 26.31 33.96 -7.40
CA ILE A 31 27.69 33.48 -7.59
C ILE A 31 28.54 34.13 -6.51
N ALA A 32 29.42 33.36 -5.87
CA ALA A 32 30.30 33.86 -4.81
C ALA A 32 31.67 33.18 -4.84
N THR A 33 32.69 33.89 -4.35
CA THR A 33 33.98 33.28 -4.04
C THR A 33 33.85 32.31 -2.86
N THR A 34 34.67 31.26 -2.82
CA THR A 34 34.68 30.27 -1.73
C THR A 34 35.83 30.47 -0.74
N VAL A 35 36.54 31.57 -0.86
CA VAL A 35 37.59 32.03 0.04
C VAL A 35 37.26 33.48 0.42
N ARG A 36 37.34 33.77 1.71
CA ARG A 36 37.12 35.09 2.31
C ARG A 36 38.35 35.98 2.10
N GLU A 37 38.20 37.28 2.31
CA GLU A 37 39.33 38.22 2.21
C GLU A 37 40.39 37.97 3.29
N ASP A 38 39.97 37.45 4.44
CA ASP A 38 40.84 37.00 5.53
C ASP A 38 41.47 35.61 5.30
N GLY A 39 41.31 35.01 4.11
CA GLY A 39 41.86 33.72 3.73
C GLY A 39 41.13 32.50 4.30
N ARG A 40 40.13 32.67 5.17
CA ARG A 40 39.34 31.55 5.71
C ARG A 40 38.27 31.09 4.73
N ARG A 41 37.70 29.91 4.97
CA ARG A 41 36.52 29.43 4.24
C ARG A 41 35.24 29.97 4.89
N PRO A 42 34.21 30.34 4.11
CA PRO A 42 32.91 30.70 4.65
C PRO A 42 32.26 29.51 5.37
N ARG A 43 31.40 29.79 6.36
CA ARG A 43 30.70 28.75 7.13
C ARG A 43 29.54 28.18 6.31
N ARG A 44 29.87 27.25 5.41
CA ARG A 44 28.94 26.59 4.47
C ARG A 44 28.21 25.37 5.04
N HIS A 45 28.49 25.00 6.29
CA HIS A 45 27.80 23.87 6.92
C HIS A 45 26.28 24.11 6.93
N ASN A 46 25.51 23.14 6.41
CA ASN A 46 24.05 23.20 6.26
C ASN A 46 23.55 24.42 5.48
N GLU A 47 24.34 24.97 4.55
CA GLU A 47 23.94 26.15 3.76
C GLU A 47 22.61 25.95 3.02
N ALA A 48 22.34 24.75 2.48
CA ALA A 48 21.09 24.48 1.79
C ALA A 48 19.86 24.61 2.70
N LYS A 49 19.94 24.08 3.94
CA LYS A 49 18.86 24.19 4.93
C LYS A 49 18.65 25.64 5.37
N ARG A 50 19.74 26.38 5.58
CA ARG A 50 19.69 27.80 5.98
C ARG A 50 19.15 28.68 4.86
N SER A 51 19.58 28.44 3.62
CA SER A 51 19.07 29.05 2.40
C SER A 51 17.56 28.79 2.24
N GLN A 52 17.12 27.56 2.48
CA GLN A 52 15.70 27.24 2.43
C GLN A 52 14.90 27.93 3.54
N ALA A 53 15.43 27.99 4.77
CA ALA A 53 14.78 28.71 5.86
C ALA A 53 14.58 30.20 5.53
N GLU A 54 15.61 30.82 4.95
CA GLU A 54 15.52 32.20 4.44
C GLU A 54 14.46 32.35 3.33
N ALA A 55 14.42 31.42 2.38
CA ALA A 55 13.41 31.44 1.34
C ALA A 55 11.98 31.38 1.91
N ARG A 56 11.75 30.68 3.03
CA ARG A 56 10.44 30.67 3.73
C ARG A 56 10.07 32.03 4.30
N LEU A 57 11.05 32.80 4.78
CA LEU A 57 10.83 34.18 5.23
C LEU A 57 10.46 35.07 4.04
N ILE A 58 11.19 34.97 2.93
CA ILE A 58 10.87 35.71 1.70
C ILE A 58 9.46 35.34 1.19
N GLU A 59 9.09 34.06 1.20
CA GLU A 59 7.73 33.64 0.83
C GLU A 59 6.66 34.29 1.71
N ALA A 60 6.92 34.42 3.01
CA ALA A 60 6.03 35.10 3.94
C ALA A 60 5.94 36.61 3.68
N ASP A 61 7.09 37.27 3.56
CA ASP A 61 7.20 38.73 3.42
C ASP A 61 6.55 39.24 2.14
N TYR A 62 6.65 38.45 1.05
CA TYR A 62 6.12 38.81 -0.26
C TYR A 62 4.78 38.14 -0.58
N GLY A 63 4.14 37.46 0.38
CA GLY A 63 2.85 36.78 0.16
C GLY A 63 2.88 35.69 -0.92
N LEU A 64 4.05 35.06 -1.14
CA LEU A 64 4.21 34.00 -2.13
C LEU A 64 3.61 32.68 -1.63
N ARG A 65 3.52 31.70 -2.53
CA ARG A 65 3.12 30.33 -2.17
C ARG A 65 4.12 29.75 -1.16
N ARG A 66 3.68 29.65 0.10
CA ARG A 66 4.44 28.97 1.16
C ARG A 66 4.49 27.48 0.88
N LEU A 67 5.68 26.94 0.63
CA LEU A 67 5.85 25.48 0.51
C LEU A 67 6.10 24.87 1.89
N ASN A 68 5.58 23.67 2.11
CA ASN A 68 5.82 22.93 3.35
C ASN A 68 7.33 22.67 3.54
N ALA A 69 7.83 22.91 4.75
CA ALA A 69 9.18 22.52 5.10
C ALA A 69 9.32 20.99 4.92
N GLY A 70 10.37 20.55 4.23
CA GLY A 70 10.64 19.12 4.08
C GLY A 70 10.85 18.49 5.46
N ASP A 71 10.12 17.44 5.78
CA ASP A 71 10.26 16.73 7.05
C ASP A 71 11.48 15.79 7.09
N GLY A 72 12.21 15.62 5.99
CA GLY A 72 13.38 14.75 5.89
C GLY A 72 13.11 13.25 5.86
N THR A 73 11.84 12.81 5.81
CA THR A 73 11.49 11.37 5.74
C THR A 73 11.20 10.91 4.30
N ALA A 74 11.39 11.76 3.30
CA ALA A 74 11.06 11.44 1.90
C ALA A 74 12.16 10.59 1.28
N ALA A 75 11.78 9.72 0.35
CA ALA A 75 12.76 9.13 -0.57
C ALA A 75 13.48 10.22 -1.36
N GLN A 76 14.67 9.89 -1.84
CA GLN A 76 15.45 10.80 -2.66
C GLN A 76 14.68 11.09 -3.97
N ARG A 77 14.28 12.35 -4.17
CA ARG A 77 13.60 12.78 -5.40
C ARG A 77 14.55 12.68 -6.59
N PRO A 78 14.05 12.30 -7.78
CA PRO A 78 14.87 12.37 -8.98
C PRO A 78 15.30 13.81 -9.25
N THR A 79 16.50 13.94 -9.79
CA THR A 79 17.06 15.22 -10.25
C THR A 79 16.40 15.64 -11.56
N SER A 80 16.49 16.94 -11.89
CA SER A 80 16.05 17.44 -13.20
C SER A 80 16.73 16.69 -14.36
N ALA A 81 18.00 16.32 -14.22
CA ALA A 81 18.70 15.53 -15.23
C ALA A 81 18.12 14.12 -15.39
N GLU A 82 17.69 13.48 -14.29
CA GLU A 82 17.02 12.18 -14.33
C GLU A 82 15.64 12.29 -15.01
N HIS A 83 14.88 13.36 -14.76
CA HIS A 83 13.61 13.62 -15.47
C HIS A 83 13.82 13.84 -16.97
N HIS A 84 14.70 14.77 -17.36
CA HIS A 84 15.01 15.00 -18.78
C HIS A 84 15.56 13.75 -19.48
N LYS A 85 16.29 12.89 -18.76
CA LYS A 85 16.70 11.59 -19.29
C LYS A 85 15.49 10.69 -19.53
N ALA A 86 14.59 10.55 -18.54
CA ALA A 86 13.37 9.75 -18.67
C ALA A 86 12.50 10.24 -19.84
N ASP A 87 12.29 11.55 -19.97
CA ASP A 87 11.50 12.17 -21.04
C ASP A 87 12.10 11.87 -22.43
N ARG A 88 13.42 12.03 -22.59
CA ARG A 88 14.12 11.68 -23.84
C ARG A 88 13.99 10.21 -24.21
N HIS A 89 13.86 9.33 -23.22
CA HIS A 89 13.66 7.90 -23.41
C HIS A 89 12.18 7.50 -23.35
N GLN A 90 11.25 8.46 -23.35
CA GLN A 90 9.80 8.23 -23.31
C GLN A 90 9.36 7.32 -22.15
N ARG A 91 10.03 7.44 -20.99
CA ARG A 91 9.68 6.69 -19.79
C ARG A 91 8.69 7.49 -18.95
N GLU A 92 7.65 6.82 -18.48
CA GLU A 92 6.69 7.40 -17.52
C GLU A 92 7.34 7.69 -16.15
N ARG A 93 8.34 6.90 -15.76
CA ARG A 93 9.06 7.03 -14.49
C ARG A 93 10.56 7.10 -14.73
N THR A 94 11.28 7.75 -13.82
CA THR A 94 12.74 7.71 -13.87
C THR A 94 13.26 6.32 -13.49
N PRO A 95 14.45 5.91 -13.98
CA PRO A 95 15.09 4.66 -13.56
C PRO A 95 15.21 4.51 -12.04
N ARG A 96 15.47 5.60 -11.32
CA ARG A 96 15.51 5.63 -9.85
C ARG A 96 14.17 5.23 -9.24
N GLU A 97 13.06 5.74 -9.76
CA GLU A 97 11.72 5.43 -9.25
C GLU A 97 11.33 3.99 -9.55
N GLU A 98 11.60 3.50 -10.76
CA GLU A 98 11.39 2.10 -11.14
C GLU A 98 12.21 1.14 -10.25
N LEU A 99 13.48 1.47 -9.99
CA LEU A 99 14.35 0.69 -9.10
C LEU A 99 13.84 0.71 -7.66
N ARG A 100 13.44 1.88 -7.14
CA ARG A 100 12.88 2.01 -5.79
C ARG A 100 11.63 1.15 -5.63
N GLU A 101 10.70 1.24 -6.57
CA GLU A 101 9.47 0.43 -6.58
C GLU A 101 9.77 -1.07 -6.65
N SER A 102 10.71 -1.47 -7.52
CA SER A 102 11.08 -2.88 -7.70
C SER A 102 11.79 -3.46 -6.48
N VAL A 103 12.67 -2.68 -5.84
CA VAL A 103 13.34 -3.07 -4.59
C VAL A 103 12.33 -3.19 -3.44
N ARG A 104 11.37 -2.25 -3.31
CA ARG A 104 10.30 -2.35 -2.31
C ARG A 104 9.48 -3.62 -2.48
N ARG A 105 9.04 -3.93 -3.70
CA ARG A 105 8.31 -5.18 -4.01
C ARG A 105 9.14 -6.46 -3.85
N ALA A 106 10.47 -6.37 -3.96
CA ALA A 106 11.34 -7.50 -3.68
C ALA A 106 11.48 -7.74 -2.17
N ALA A 107 11.60 -6.65 -1.40
CA ALA A 107 11.65 -6.68 0.06
C ALA A 107 10.30 -7.08 0.69
N ALA A 108 9.18 -6.66 0.12
CA ALA A 108 7.84 -6.94 0.61
C ALA A 108 7.61 -8.45 0.75
N GLY A 109 7.48 -8.90 1.99
CA GLY A 109 7.29 -10.31 2.31
C GLY A 109 8.48 -11.20 1.96
N ALA A 110 9.70 -10.68 1.87
CA ALA A 110 10.91 -11.52 1.93
C ALA A 110 11.23 -11.81 3.40
N GLN A 111 11.74 -13.01 3.71
CA GLN A 111 12.10 -13.42 5.06
C GLN A 111 13.61 -13.58 5.27
N SER A 112 14.41 -13.48 4.21
CA SER A 112 15.87 -13.62 4.27
C SER A 112 16.58 -12.79 3.21
N GLU A 113 17.90 -12.62 3.39
CA GLU A 113 18.77 -12.00 2.39
C GLU A 113 18.77 -12.75 1.06
N GLU A 114 18.86 -14.07 1.12
CA GLU A 114 18.85 -14.94 -0.06
C GLU A 114 17.58 -14.72 -0.86
N GLU A 115 16.42 -14.81 -0.20
CA GLU A 115 15.13 -14.61 -0.84
C GLU A 115 15.00 -13.19 -1.43
N PHE A 116 15.47 -12.17 -0.70
CA PHE A 116 15.46 -10.80 -1.18
C PHE A 116 16.28 -10.64 -2.48
N PHE A 117 17.50 -11.16 -2.53
CA PHE A 117 18.35 -11.05 -3.71
C PHE A 117 17.86 -11.90 -4.89
N ASP A 118 17.28 -13.07 -4.62
CA ASP A 118 16.64 -13.90 -5.63
C ASP A 118 15.45 -13.17 -6.25
N ARG A 119 14.64 -12.50 -5.44
CA ARG A 119 13.50 -11.69 -5.91
C ARG A 119 13.95 -10.49 -6.74
N LEU A 120 15.04 -9.82 -6.37
CA LEU A 120 15.64 -8.74 -7.18
C LEU A 120 16.11 -9.26 -8.55
N SER A 121 16.76 -10.42 -8.56
CA SER A 121 17.27 -11.04 -9.79
C SER A 121 16.12 -11.51 -10.70
N ARG A 122 15.07 -12.12 -10.13
CA ARG A 122 13.84 -12.49 -10.85
C ARG A 122 13.07 -11.27 -11.39
N ALA A 123 13.23 -10.10 -10.76
CA ALA A 123 12.70 -8.84 -11.27
C ALA A 123 13.53 -8.26 -12.44
N GLY A 124 14.59 -8.96 -12.87
CA GLY A 124 15.44 -8.55 -13.99
C GLY A 124 16.46 -7.46 -13.63
N LEU A 125 16.67 -7.20 -12.33
CA LEU A 125 17.62 -6.17 -11.89
C LEU A 125 19.05 -6.70 -11.89
N LEU A 126 20.00 -5.85 -12.29
CA LEU A 126 21.41 -6.11 -12.07
C LEU A 126 21.75 -5.82 -10.61
N VAL A 127 22.23 -6.82 -9.87
CA VAL A 127 22.55 -6.69 -8.44
C VAL A 127 24.05 -6.81 -8.20
N LYS A 128 24.63 -5.86 -7.47
CA LYS A 128 26.00 -5.97 -6.93
C LYS A 128 25.95 -5.92 -5.41
N ARG A 129 26.53 -6.95 -4.78
CA ARG A 129 26.69 -7.09 -3.33
C ARG A 129 28.01 -6.45 -2.89
N ARG A 130 28.00 -5.68 -1.80
CA ARG A 130 29.20 -5.10 -1.18
C ARG A 130 29.54 -5.92 0.06
N VAL A 131 30.61 -6.70 -0.02
CA VAL A 131 31.05 -7.60 1.05
C VAL A 131 32.31 -7.02 1.72
N ALA A 132 32.39 -7.09 3.04
CA ALA A 132 33.57 -6.72 3.81
C ALA A 132 34.69 -7.75 3.63
N PRO A 133 35.96 -7.40 3.93
CA PRO A 133 37.03 -8.39 3.99
C PRO A 133 36.76 -9.57 4.95
N SER A 134 35.91 -9.36 5.98
CA SER A 134 35.45 -10.41 6.90
C SER A 134 34.50 -11.43 6.26
N GLY A 135 33.96 -11.15 5.07
CA GLY A 135 32.88 -11.93 4.46
C GLY A 135 31.48 -11.39 4.75
N ASP A 136 31.34 -10.41 5.64
CA ASP A 136 30.03 -9.83 5.99
C ASP A 136 29.46 -8.99 4.84
N LEU A 137 28.20 -9.22 4.50
CA LEU A 137 27.52 -8.38 3.51
C LEU A 137 27.15 -7.02 4.14
N LEU A 138 27.78 -5.95 3.64
CA LEU A 138 27.60 -4.57 4.11
C LEU A 138 26.47 -3.83 3.39
N GLY A 139 26.16 -4.19 2.16
CA GLY A 139 25.14 -3.51 1.36
C GLY A 139 25.00 -4.05 -0.05
N TYR A 140 24.17 -3.38 -0.84
CA TYR A 140 23.93 -3.73 -2.23
C TYR A 140 23.67 -2.50 -3.08
N THR A 141 23.87 -2.66 -4.39
CA THR A 141 23.47 -1.70 -5.41
C THR A 141 22.71 -2.41 -6.52
N VAL A 142 21.74 -1.72 -7.11
CA VAL A 142 20.90 -2.22 -8.21
C VAL A 142 20.94 -1.29 -9.41
N ALA A 143 20.78 -1.85 -10.60
CA ALA A 143 20.64 -1.11 -11.85
C ALA A 143 19.60 -1.78 -12.76
N LEU A 144 18.94 -0.98 -13.60
CA LEU A 144 18.18 -1.50 -14.72
C LEU A 144 19.16 -1.90 -15.85
N PRO A 145 18.97 -3.02 -16.55
CA PRO A 145 19.86 -3.44 -17.63
C PRO A 145 20.00 -2.44 -18.79
N ASP A 146 18.95 -1.65 -19.02
CA ASP A 146 18.80 -0.69 -20.11
C ASP A 146 19.09 0.77 -19.69
N ASP A 147 19.28 1.05 -18.40
CA ASP A 147 19.67 2.37 -17.91
C ASP A 147 21.20 2.52 -17.91
N ARG A 148 21.73 3.10 -19.01
CA ARG A 148 23.18 3.23 -19.24
C ARG A 148 23.67 4.67 -19.17
N ASN A 149 24.92 4.85 -18.75
CA ASN A 149 25.63 6.12 -18.76
C ASN A 149 26.23 6.40 -20.16
N LYS A 150 26.92 7.53 -20.31
CA LYS A 150 27.58 7.93 -21.57
C LYS A 150 28.66 6.96 -22.06
N ASN A 151 29.20 6.13 -21.16
CA ASN A 151 30.21 5.10 -21.46
C ASN A 151 29.55 3.74 -21.79
N GLY A 152 28.22 3.66 -21.82
CA GLY A 152 27.49 2.41 -22.03
C GLY A 152 27.41 1.50 -20.80
N GLU A 153 27.83 1.95 -19.63
CA GLU A 153 27.80 1.15 -18.39
C GLU A 153 26.47 1.33 -17.64
N PRO A 154 25.94 0.28 -16.97
CA PRO A 154 24.72 0.41 -16.19
C PRO A 154 24.88 1.40 -15.02
N VAL A 155 23.83 2.20 -14.76
CA VAL A 155 23.81 3.17 -13.66
C VAL A 155 23.33 2.49 -12.38
N PHE A 156 24.22 2.37 -11.39
CA PHE A 156 23.92 1.71 -10.12
C PHE A 156 23.49 2.68 -9.01
N TYR A 157 22.45 2.27 -8.27
CA TYR A 157 21.96 2.96 -7.08
C TYR A 157 22.08 2.04 -5.86
N SER A 158 22.62 2.54 -4.75
CA SER A 158 22.55 1.80 -3.48
C SER A 158 21.13 1.83 -2.93
N GLY A 159 20.74 0.81 -2.16
CA GLY A 159 19.43 0.79 -1.49
C GLY A 159 19.15 2.08 -0.71
N SER A 160 20.13 2.56 0.06
CA SER A 160 20.05 3.84 0.78
C SER A 160 19.90 5.09 -0.09
N LYS A 161 20.38 5.07 -1.34
CA LYS A 161 20.19 6.16 -2.31
C LYS A 161 18.83 6.11 -3.01
N LEU A 162 18.17 4.96 -3.00
CA LEU A 162 16.78 4.82 -3.45
C LEU A 162 15.83 5.35 -2.36
N ALA A 163 15.97 4.81 -1.15
CA ALA A 163 15.32 5.36 0.04
C ALA A 163 16.02 4.91 1.33
N PRO A 164 15.93 5.68 2.44
CA PRO A 164 16.60 5.34 3.70
C PRO A 164 16.22 3.95 4.25
N ASP A 165 14.96 3.56 4.09
CA ASP A 165 14.40 2.28 4.56
C ASP A 165 14.82 1.07 3.72
N LEU A 166 15.42 1.29 2.53
CA LEU A 166 15.87 0.24 1.62
C LEU A 166 17.36 -0.08 1.77
N SER A 167 18.05 0.51 2.75
CA SER A 167 19.40 0.05 3.11
C SER A 167 19.37 -1.37 3.65
N LEU A 168 20.43 -2.16 3.40
CA LEU A 168 20.48 -3.55 3.84
C LEU A 168 20.27 -3.73 5.36
N PRO A 169 20.87 -2.91 6.25
CA PRO A 169 20.59 -3.02 7.69
C PRO A 169 19.11 -2.81 8.02
N ARG A 170 18.44 -1.84 7.38
CA ARG A 170 17.01 -1.58 7.59
C ARG A 170 16.12 -2.68 7.06
N ILE A 171 16.52 -3.38 6.00
CA ILE A 171 15.80 -4.55 5.50
C ILE A 171 16.01 -5.74 6.46
N ARG A 172 17.24 -5.96 6.97
CA ARG A 172 17.54 -7.02 7.96
C ARG A 172 16.76 -6.90 9.26
N GLU A 173 16.60 -5.67 9.75
CA GLU A 173 15.80 -5.39 10.95
C GLU A 173 14.36 -5.93 10.81
N ARG A 174 13.86 -6.11 9.59
CA ARG A 174 12.50 -6.62 9.32
C ARG A 174 12.36 -8.12 9.51
N TRP A 175 13.44 -8.86 9.32
CA TRP A 175 13.49 -10.33 9.41
C TRP A 175 13.88 -10.82 10.80
N THR A 176 14.39 -9.92 11.64
CA THR A 176 14.84 -10.26 12.98
C THR A 176 13.61 -10.39 13.88
N GLN A 177 13.20 -11.62 14.20
CA GLN A 177 12.16 -11.85 15.21
C GLN A 177 12.68 -11.43 16.60
N PRO A 178 11.85 -10.79 17.45
CA PRO A 178 12.18 -10.61 18.85
C PRO A 178 12.40 -11.97 19.53
N ALA A 179 13.40 -12.06 20.41
CA ALA A 179 13.67 -13.28 21.18
C ALA A 179 12.54 -13.65 22.16
N GLU A 180 11.63 -12.70 22.46
CA GLU A 180 10.53 -12.85 23.44
C GLU A 180 9.20 -13.30 22.81
N SER A 181 9.07 -13.39 21.48
CA SER A 181 7.86 -13.87 20.82
C SER A 181 7.83 -15.39 20.61
N SER A 182 8.68 -16.13 21.30
CA SER A 182 8.72 -17.61 21.29
C SER A 182 7.88 -18.25 22.41
N SER A 183 7.18 -17.45 23.23
CA SER A 183 6.40 -17.94 24.38
C SER A 183 4.92 -17.55 24.38
N ASP A 184 4.38 -16.95 23.32
CA ASP A 184 2.94 -16.94 23.14
C ASP A 184 2.59 -18.16 22.29
N GLU A 185 1.91 -19.10 22.96
CA GLU A 185 1.32 -20.28 22.36
C GLU A 185 0.75 -19.95 20.99
N ASP A 186 1.06 -20.83 20.04
CA ASP A 186 0.54 -20.89 18.67
C ASP A 186 -0.97 -21.17 18.71
N ILE A 187 -1.74 -20.30 19.36
CA ILE A 187 -3.19 -20.24 19.28
C ILE A 187 -3.48 -19.45 18.02
N SER A 188 -3.16 -20.05 16.88
CA SER A 188 -3.99 -19.81 15.70
C SER A 188 -5.39 -20.23 16.14
N PRO A 189 -6.37 -19.30 16.30
CA PRO A 189 -7.73 -19.75 16.55
C PRO A 189 -8.05 -20.76 15.44
N GLU A 190 -8.57 -21.93 15.83
CA GLU A 190 -9.08 -22.94 14.90
C GLU A 190 -10.16 -22.26 14.04
N LEU A 191 -9.71 -21.61 12.97
CA LEU A 191 -10.57 -20.99 11.99
C LEU A 191 -11.29 -22.16 11.32
N PRO A 192 -12.63 -22.12 11.22
CA PRO A 192 -13.38 -23.16 10.52
C PRO A 192 -12.72 -23.41 9.16
N ALA A 193 -12.54 -24.68 8.80
CA ALA A 193 -11.95 -25.06 7.52
C ALA A 193 -12.72 -24.34 6.41
N LEU A 194 -12.09 -23.33 5.82
CA LEU A 194 -12.65 -22.63 4.66
C LEU A 194 -12.89 -23.69 3.57
N PRO A 195 -13.90 -23.52 2.70
CA PRO A 195 -14.03 -24.36 1.52
C PRO A 195 -12.68 -24.43 0.78
N PRO A 196 -12.38 -25.48 0.00
CA PRO A 196 -11.11 -25.58 -0.72
C PRO A 196 -10.95 -24.38 -1.67
N VAL A 197 -10.22 -23.38 -1.19
CA VAL A 197 -9.91 -22.15 -1.89
C VAL A 197 -8.52 -22.25 -2.50
N THR A 198 -8.27 -21.47 -3.55
CA THR A 198 -6.94 -21.35 -4.14
C THR A 198 -5.96 -20.76 -3.10
N GLY A 199 -4.66 -21.03 -3.25
CA GLY A 199 -3.63 -20.38 -2.45
C GLY A 199 -3.73 -18.84 -2.46
N PRO A 200 -3.89 -18.19 -3.63
CA PRO A 200 -4.09 -16.73 -3.72
C PRO A 200 -5.30 -16.19 -2.95
N ALA A 201 -6.42 -16.89 -2.95
CA ALA A 201 -7.61 -16.50 -2.21
C ALA A 201 -7.42 -16.65 -0.69
N TYR A 202 -6.81 -17.75 -0.25
CA TYR A 202 -6.47 -17.97 1.16
C TYR A 202 -5.54 -16.87 1.70
N ALA A 203 -4.46 -16.57 0.97
CA ALA A 203 -3.52 -15.51 1.36
C ALA A 203 -4.19 -14.13 1.47
N ARG A 204 -5.12 -13.79 0.58
CA ARG A 204 -5.89 -12.53 0.64
C ARG A 204 -6.82 -12.46 1.83
N ARG A 205 -7.45 -13.57 2.22
CA ARG A 205 -8.26 -13.64 3.45
C ARG A 205 -7.41 -13.44 4.69
N ARG A 206 -6.27 -14.11 4.79
CA ARG A 206 -5.31 -13.89 5.89
C ARG A 206 -4.85 -12.43 5.95
N ALA A 207 -4.48 -11.87 4.80
CA ALA A 207 -4.10 -10.47 4.70
C ALA A 207 -5.22 -9.52 5.09
N THR A 208 -6.48 -9.83 4.76
CA THR A 208 -7.65 -9.04 5.18
C THR A 208 -7.76 -9.04 6.71
N THR A 209 -7.63 -10.20 7.34
CA THR A 209 -7.65 -10.30 8.81
C THR A 209 -6.50 -9.54 9.46
N ALA A 210 -5.26 -9.70 8.96
CA ALA A 210 -4.10 -8.98 9.49
C ALA A 210 -4.22 -7.45 9.31
N THR A 211 -4.72 -7.00 8.16
CA THR A 211 -4.99 -5.58 7.84
C THR A 211 -6.04 -5.01 8.78
N TRP A 212 -7.10 -5.76 9.07
CA TRP A 212 -8.12 -5.37 10.04
C TRP A 212 -7.55 -5.24 11.47
N GLN A 213 -6.75 -6.20 11.93
CA GLN A 213 -6.13 -6.11 13.26
C GLN A 213 -5.17 -4.93 13.37
N ALA A 214 -4.37 -4.66 12.33
CA ALA A 214 -3.50 -3.51 12.28
C ALA A 214 -4.25 -2.17 12.35
N LEU A 215 -5.40 -2.09 11.68
CA LEU A 215 -6.29 -0.93 11.72
C LEU A 215 -6.74 -0.64 13.15
N LEU A 216 -7.22 -1.67 13.87
CA LEU A 216 -7.62 -1.53 15.27
C LEU A 216 -6.47 -1.06 16.17
N LEU A 217 -5.25 -1.54 15.91
CA LEU A 217 -4.06 -1.16 16.66
C LEU A 217 -3.63 0.28 16.38
N ILE A 218 -3.69 0.77 15.14
CA ILE A 218 -3.31 2.16 14.81
C ILE A 218 -4.19 3.18 15.56
N GLU A 219 -5.46 2.85 15.78
CA GLU A 219 -6.39 3.76 16.45
C GLU A 219 -6.14 3.89 17.97
N HIS A 220 -5.61 2.84 18.61
CA HIS A 220 -5.57 2.73 20.08
C HIS A 220 -4.17 2.55 20.68
N ALA A 221 -3.16 2.14 19.90
CA ALA A 221 -1.84 1.81 20.41
C ALA A 221 -0.94 3.05 20.63
N ASP A 222 0.20 2.82 21.27
CA ASP A 222 1.26 3.82 21.39
C ASP A 222 1.85 4.20 20.01
N GLU A 223 2.59 5.31 19.98
CA GLU A 223 3.12 5.87 18.73
C GLU A 223 4.02 4.91 17.96
N GLY A 224 4.85 4.15 18.66
CA GLY A 224 5.82 3.26 18.05
C GLY A 224 5.16 2.00 17.48
N THR A 225 4.14 1.48 18.15
CA THR A 225 3.30 0.39 17.62
C THR A 225 2.52 0.84 16.38
N ALA A 226 1.88 2.00 16.43
CA ALA A 226 1.18 2.54 15.26
C ALA A 226 2.13 2.77 14.08
N ALA A 227 3.33 3.30 14.33
CA ALA A 227 4.36 3.48 13.29
C ALA A 227 4.81 2.14 12.69
N ALA A 228 4.91 1.06 13.47
CA ALA A 228 5.23 -0.28 12.99
C ALA A 228 4.13 -0.82 12.05
N GLN A 229 2.85 -0.71 12.46
CA GLN A 229 1.72 -1.13 11.62
C GLN A 229 1.66 -0.35 10.31
N ILE A 230 1.81 0.98 10.36
CA ILE A 230 1.80 1.84 9.16
C ILE A 230 2.95 1.49 8.21
N ALA A 231 4.15 1.18 8.74
CA ALA A 231 5.27 0.76 7.92
C ALA A 231 4.99 -0.57 7.19
N ALA A 232 4.47 -1.58 7.90
CA ALA A 232 4.18 -2.89 7.33
C ALA A 232 2.93 -2.92 6.43
N ALA A 233 1.98 -2.01 6.63
CA ALA A 233 0.88 -1.79 5.70
C ALA A 233 1.40 -1.47 4.29
N GLY A 234 2.50 -0.72 4.20
CA GLY A 234 3.19 -0.45 2.93
C GLY A 234 3.69 -1.73 2.24
N GLU A 235 4.15 -2.73 2.98
CA GLU A 235 4.59 -4.02 2.43
C GLU A 235 3.41 -4.85 1.90
N VAL A 236 2.26 -4.82 2.60
CA VAL A 236 1.02 -5.47 2.13
C VAL A 236 0.56 -4.83 0.81
N LEU A 237 0.60 -3.50 0.69
CA LEU A 237 0.25 -2.79 -0.54
C LEU A 237 1.21 -3.14 -1.69
N ASP A 238 2.52 -3.19 -1.43
CA ASP A 238 3.52 -3.61 -2.42
C ASP A 238 3.28 -5.07 -2.91
N ALA A 239 2.98 -5.99 -1.98
CA ALA A 239 2.67 -7.39 -2.28
C ALA A 239 1.35 -7.53 -3.05
N LEU A 240 0.32 -6.77 -2.67
CA LEU A 240 -0.98 -6.74 -3.33
C LEU A 240 -0.87 -6.21 -4.76
N ALA A 241 -0.11 -5.13 -4.98
CA ALA A 241 0.16 -4.59 -6.30
C ALA A 241 0.90 -5.59 -7.21
N LYS A 242 1.85 -6.34 -6.66
CA LYS A 242 2.60 -7.37 -7.40
C LYS A 242 1.73 -8.57 -7.82
N THR A 243 0.79 -8.96 -6.96
CA THR A 243 0.07 -10.24 -7.09
C THR A 243 -1.33 -10.09 -7.67
N SER A 244 -1.87 -8.87 -7.80
CA SER A 244 -3.22 -8.65 -8.34
C SER A 244 -3.29 -8.73 -9.87
N ALA A 245 -4.52 -8.95 -10.36
CA ALA A 245 -4.84 -9.04 -11.78
C ALA A 245 -4.49 -7.75 -12.54
N ALA A 246 -4.33 -7.85 -13.87
CA ALA A 246 -3.83 -6.73 -14.69
C ALA A 246 -4.72 -5.48 -14.61
N TYR A 247 -6.04 -5.65 -14.53
CA TYR A 247 -7.02 -4.57 -14.59
C TYR A 247 -7.06 -3.71 -13.30
N THR A 248 -6.67 -4.24 -12.14
CA THR A 248 -6.52 -3.46 -10.88
C THR A 248 -5.09 -3.07 -10.59
N ARG A 249 -4.10 -3.68 -11.25
CA ARG A 249 -2.69 -3.54 -10.91
C ARG A 249 -2.19 -2.10 -10.95
N ARG A 250 -2.64 -1.28 -11.91
CA ARG A 250 -2.18 0.09 -12.06
C ARG A 250 -2.53 0.91 -10.81
N GLU A 251 -3.81 0.96 -10.46
CA GLU A 251 -4.27 1.66 -9.26
C GLU A 251 -3.61 1.12 -7.98
N LEU A 252 -3.43 -0.20 -7.86
CA LEU A 252 -2.74 -0.77 -6.70
C LEU A 252 -1.25 -0.40 -6.63
N ARG A 253 -0.56 -0.26 -7.77
CA ARG A 253 0.83 0.23 -7.81
C ARG A 253 0.89 1.69 -7.41
N ASP A 254 -0.06 2.50 -7.86
CA ASP A 254 -0.11 3.93 -7.56
C ASP A 254 -0.49 4.17 -6.09
N ALA A 255 -1.39 3.37 -5.52
CA ALA A 255 -1.66 3.33 -4.08
C ALA A 255 -0.40 3.01 -3.26
N ALA A 256 0.32 1.93 -3.61
CA ALA A 256 1.55 1.53 -2.91
C ALA A 256 2.67 2.58 -3.03
N PHE A 257 2.75 3.25 -4.18
CA PHE A 257 3.71 4.32 -4.44
C PHE A 257 3.38 5.59 -3.64
N ALA A 258 2.11 6.02 -3.61
CA ALA A 258 1.66 7.15 -2.82
C ALA A 258 1.86 6.88 -1.32
N PHE A 259 1.43 5.70 -0.84
CA PHE A 259 1.51 5.33 0.56
C PHE A 259 2.94 5.17 1.09
N GLU A 260 3.94 5.02 0.21
CA GLU A 260 5.36 4.98 0.56
C GLU A 260 5.79 6.14 1.47
N ARG A 261 5.21 7.31 1.24
CA ARG A 261 5.51 8.49 2.03
C ARG A 261 4.90 8.39 3.43
N ALA A 262 3.68 7.85 3.53
CA ALA A 262 3.00 7.61 4.81
C ALA A 262 3.71 6.53 5.64
N SER A 263 4.27 5.50 5.00
CA SER A 263 5.01 4.42 5.67
C SER A 263 6.34 4.85 6.30
N ARG A 264 6.71 6.14 6.21
CA ARG A 264 7.97 6.69 6.76
C ARG A 264 7.70 7.80 7.78
N SER A 265 8.14 7.53 9.00
CA SER A 265 8.03 8.44 10.14
C SER A 265 9.38 8.61 10.85
N HIS A 266 9.54 9.73 11.54
CA HIS A 266 10.62 9.89 12.54
C HIS A 266 10.33 9.13 13.83
N VAL A 267 9.06 8.77 14.05
CA VAL A 267 8.66 7.89 15.14
C VAL A 267 9.28 6.53 14.88
N ARG A 268 10.09 6.06 15.84
CA ARG A 268 10.76 4.76 15.74
C ARG A 268 9.72 3.65 15.95
N ALA A 269 9.53 2.82 14.92
CA ALA A 269 8.69 1.63 15.01
C ALA A 269 9.19 0.67 16.09
N VAL A 270 8.27 0.16 16.90
CA VAL A 270 8.56 -0.93 17.85
C VAL A 270 8.72 -2.22 17.07
N ARG A 271 9.76 -3.00 17.37
CA ARG A 271 10.04 -4.26 16.66
C ARG A 271 8.97 -5.31 16.98
N GLY A 272 8.68 -6.19 16.02
CA GLY A 272 7.81 -7.36 16.20
C GLY A 272 6.31 -7.09 16.12
N HIS A 273 5.87 -5.87 16.41
CA HIS A 273 4.44 -5.53 16.39
C HIS A 273 3.83 -5.58 14.98
N ASP A 274 4.66 -5.64 13.94
CA ASP A 274 4.29 -5.68 12.53
C ASP A 274 4.31 -7.09 11.91
N HIS A 275 4.58 -8.15 12.70
CA HIS A 275 4.79 -9.52 12.21
C HIS A 275 3.61 -10.06 11.39
N ALA A 276 2.36 -9.87 11.85
CA ALA A 276 1.18 -10.38 11.17
C ALA A 276 1.01 -9.79 9.76
N LEU A 277 1.24 -8.48 9.60
CA LEU A 277 1.20 -7.81 8.29
C LEU A 277 2.34 -8.28 7.38
N ARG A 278 3.55 -8.45 7.92
CA ARG A 278 4.68 -8.98 7.13
C ARG A 278 4.46 -10.42 6.68
N GLN A 279 3.93 -11.27 7.56
CA GLN A 279 3.56 -12.63 7.19
C GLN A 279 2.48 -12.64 6.11
N ALA A 280 1.46 -11.79 6.23
CA ALA A 280 0.46 -11.62 5.18
C ALA A 280 1.06 -11.15 3.84
N ALA A 281 2.00 -10.20 3.85
CA ALA A 281 2.70 -9.76 2.65
C ALA A 281 3.53 -10.91 2.03
N HIS A 282 4.20 -11.72 2.85
CA HIS A 282 4.89 -12.92 2.39
C HIS A 282 3.93 -13.92 1.74
N ASP A 283 2.81 -14.26 2.40
CA ASP A 283 1.81 -15.20 1.89
C ASP A 283 1.21 -14.75 0.56
N LEU A 284 0.96 -13.45 0.40
CA LEU A 284 0.48 -12.87 -0.86
C LEU A 284 1.48 -13.11 -1.99
N VAL A 285 2.77 -12.85 -1.76
CA VAL A 285 3.80 -13.06 -2.78
C VAL A 285 4.02 -14.55 -3.06
N HIS A 286 4.07 -15.37 -2.02
CA HIS A 286 4.35 -16.80 -2.12
C HIS A 286 3.22 -17.58 -2.79
N SER A 287 1.96 -17.21 -2.51
CA SER A 287 0.79 -17.83 -3.15
C SER A 287 0.64 -17.50 -4.65
N GLY A 288 1.37 -16.50 -5.14
CA GLY A 288 1.40 -16.13 -6.55
C GLY A 288 0.30 -15.14 -6.96
N ARG A 289 0.06 -15.04 -8.28
CA ARG A 289 -0.85 -14.03 -8.84
C ARG A 289 -2.31 -14.49 -8.78
N SER A 290 -3.20 -13.60 -8.39
CA SER A 290 -4.65 -13.76 -8.54
C SER A 290 -5.06 -13.53 -9.98
N LEU A 291 -5.97 -14.37 -10.47
CA LEU A 291 -6.56 -14.23 -11.81
C LEU A 291 -7.68 -13.17 -11.87
N GLY A 292 -8.12 -12.65 -10.72
CA GLY A 292 -9.14 -11.60 -10.66
C GLY A 292 -10.57 -12.08 -10.98
N ARG A 293 -10.87 -13.36 -10.77
CA ARG A 293 -12.23 -13.91 -11.01
C ARG A 293 -12.63 -14.85 -9.89
N GLY A 294 -13.94 -15.01 -9.69
CA GLY A 294 -14.49 -15.84 -8.64
C GLY A 294 -13.92 -15.49 -7.27
N GLU A 295 -13.57 -16.50 -6.48
CA GLU A 295 -13.05 -16.32 -5.11
C GLU A 295 -11.77 -15.47 -5.07
N ASP A 296 -10.86 -15.64 -6.04
CA ASP A 296 -9.63 -14.84 -6.15
C ASP A 296 -9.94 -13.35 -6.35
N GLY A 297 -10.94 -13.04 -7.18
CA GLY A 297 -11.38 -11.67 -7.45
C GLY A 297 -12.08 -11.05 -6.25
N ALA A 298 -13.02 -11.78 -5.65
CA ALA A 298 -13.80 -11.29 -4.52
C ALA A 298 -12.96 -11.12 -3.23
N THR A 299 -12.02 -12.04 -2.95
CA THR A 299 -11.05 -11.85 -1.85
C THR A 299 -10.08 -10.69 -2.11
N THR A 300 -9.79 -10.39 -3.38
CA THR A 300 -9.02 -9.18 -3.74
C THR A 300 -9.82 -7.92 -3.41
N ALA A 301 -11.10 -7.86 -3.78
CA ALA A 301 -11.96 -6.72 -3.46
C ALA A 301 -12.09 -6.50 -1.94
N MET A 302 -12.30 -7.58 -1.18
CA MET A 302 -12.36 -7.56 0.28
C MET A 302 -11.07 -6.99 0.93
N LEU A 303 -9.90 -7.41 0.42
CA LEU A 303 -8.62 -6.90 0.91
C LEU A 303 -8.41 -5.42 0.55
N ILE A 304 -8.79 -5.00 -0.66
CA ILE A 304 -8.70 -3.58 -1.08
C ILE A 304 -9.59 -2.71 -0.17
N ASP A 305 -10.82 -3.14 0.09
CA ASP A 305 -11.75 -2.45 1.00
C ASP A 305 -11.15 -2.30 2.41
N THR A 306 -10.60 -3.39 2.98
CA THR A 306 -9.99 -3.32 4.32
C THR A 306 -8.71 -2.46 4.32
N ALA A 307 -7.92 -2.49 3.25
CA ALA A 307 -6.73 -1.67 3.10
C ALA A 307 -7.09 -0.18 2.99
N PHE A 308 -8.21 0.18 2.33
CA PHE A 308 -8.71 1.56 2.28
C PHE A 308 -8.95 2.13 3.68
N PHE A 309 -9.58 1.37 4.57
CA PHE A 309 -9.77 1.81 5.96
C PHE A 309 -8.45 1.90 6.74
N LEU A 310 -7.53 0.94 6.55
CA LEU A 310 -6.21 0.98 7.17
C LEU A 310 -5.43 2.25 6.79
N VAL A 311 -5.40 2.61 5.50
CA VAL A 311 -4.70 3.84 5.07
C VAL A 311 -5.43 5.11 5.53
N THR A 312 -6.75 5.07 5.67
CA THR A 312 -7.53 6.19 6.22
C THR A 312 -7.24 6.39 7.70
N ALA A 313 -7.14 5.32 8.48
CA ALA A 313 -6.70 5.38 9.87
C ALA A 313 -5.27 5.89 10.00
N ALA A 314 -4.35 5.46 9.12
CA ALA A 314 -3.00 6.00 9.04
C ALA A 314 -3.01 7.52 8.74
N ALA A 315 -3.85 7.98 7.81
CA ALA A 315 -4.01 9.40 7.50
C ALA A 315 -4.47 10.20 8.72
N ASN A 316 -5.49 9.70 9.44
CA ASN A 316 -6.00 10.30 10.66
C ASN A 316 -4.95 10.35 11.77
N TRP A 317 -4.18 9.27 11.94
CA TRP A 317 -3.07 9.21 12.89
C TRP A 317 -2.00 10.26 12.54
N HIS A 318 -1.59 10.34 11.28
CA HIS A 318 -0.63 11.35 10.81
C HIS A 318 -1.15 12.78 11.01
N THR A 319 -2.42 13.04 10.73
CA THR A 319 -3.06 14.35 10.97
C THR A 319 -3.02 14.71 12.45
N LYS A 320 -3.38 13.79 13.35
CA LYS A 320 -3.27 13.99 14.82
C LYS A 320 -1.83 14.29 15.25
N LYS A 321 -0.83 13.68 14.59
CA LYS A 321 0.60 13.92 14.84
C LYS A 321 1.18 15.12 14.09
N LYS A 322 0.37 15.87 13.32
CA LYS A 322 0.81 17.01 12.49
C LYS A 322 1.84 16.61 11.42
N HIS A 323 1.79 15.36 10.97
CA HIS A 323 2.58 14.79 9.87
C HIS A 323 1.88 15.06 8.52
N ALA A 324 1.75 16.32 8.13
CA ALA A 324 0.88 16.73 7.00
C ALA A 324 1.23 16.05 5.67
N GLN A 325 2.52 15.81 5.38
CA GLN A 325 2.93 15.20 4.11
C GLN A 325 2.63 13.69 4.06
N GLN A 326 2.68 13.02 5.21
CA GLN A 326 2.30 11.62 5.34
C GLN A 326 0.78 11.44 5.31
N ALA A 327 0.03 12.34 5.96
CA ALA A 327 -1.42 12.36 5.90
C ALA A 327 -1.91 12.51 4.45
N GLU A 328 -1.37 13.49 3.72
CA GLU A 328 -1.69 13.70 2.31
C GLU A 328 -1.36 12.47 1.45
N ALA A 329 -0.19 11.86 1.66
CA ALA A 329 0.19 10.64 0.95
C ALA A 329 -0.74 9.45 1.24
N ALA A 330 -1.21 9.32 2.48
CA ALA A 330 -2.17 8.29 2.85
C ALA A 330 -3.55 8.55 2.22
N HIS A 331 -3.99 9.81 2.13
CA HIS A 331 -5.21 10.18 1.40
C HIS A 331 -5.11 9.88 -0.10
N GLN A 332 -4.00 10.23 -0.76
CA GLN A 332 -3.76 9.88 -2.17
C GLN A 332 -3.79 8.36 -2.40
N ALA A 333 -3.20 7.59 -1.49
CA ALA A 333 -3.28 6.13 -1.56
C ALA A 333 -4.72 5.61 -1.41
N ALA A 334 -5.53 6.24 -0.55
CA ALA A 334 -6.93 5.90 -0.37
C ALA A 334 -7.76 6.11 -1.65
N GLU A 335 -7.51 7.19 -2.41
CA GLU A 335 -8.17 7.43 -3.69
C GLU A 335 -7.88 6.33 -4.72
N HIS A 336 -6.61 5.91 -4.85
CA HIS A 336 -6.24 4.80 -5.72
C HIS A 336 -6.84 3.46 -5.26
N LEU A 337 -6.91 3.21 -3.95
CA LEU A 337 -7.58 2.02 -3.43
C LEU A 337 -9.08 2.02 -3.72
N ARG A 338 -9.74 3.18 -3.65
CA ARG A 338 -11.15 3.33 -4.03
C ARG A 338 -11.35 3.01 -5.52
N ALA A 339 -10.54 3.57 -6.40
CA ALA A 339 -10.60 3.26 -7.84
C ALA A 339 -10.35 1.77 -8.12
N ALA A 340 -9.39 1.15 -7.43
CA ALA A 340 -9.15 -0.29 -7.54
C ALA A 340 -10.35 -1.12 -7.02
N TYR A 341 -10.99 -0.68 -5.94
CA TYR A 341 -12.15 -1.32 -5.35
C TYR A 341 -13.35 -1.31 -6.30
N GLU A 342 -13.66 -0.17 -6.92
CA GLU A 342 -14.78 -0.05 -7.86
C GLU A 342 -14.69 -1.10 -8.98
N ILE A 343 -13.47 -1.38 -9.47
CA ILE A 343 -13.24 -2.39 -10.51
C ILE A 343 -13.31 -3.82 -9.93
N ALA A 344 -12.64 -4.07 -8.79
CA ALA A 344 -12.56 -5.41 -8.19
C ALA A 344 -13.90 -5.88 -7.60
N GLY A 345 -14.66 -4.96 -7.00
CA GLY A 345 -15.92 -5.21 -6.30
C GLY A 345 -17.14 -5.28 -7.21
N ALA A 346 -17.07 -4.76 -8.44
CA ALA A 346 -18.22 -4.66 -9.34
C ALA A 346 -18.96 -6.00 -9.55
N GLN A 347 -18.23 -7.06 -9.89
CA GLN A 347 -18.83 -8.37 -10.16
C GLN A 347 -19.44 -9.03 -8.90
N PRO A 348 -18.71 -9.21 -7.78
CA PRO A 348 -19.29 -9.81 -6.58
C PRO A 348 -20.45 -8.96 -6.00
N MET A 349 -20.35 -7.62 -6.00
CA MET A 349 -21.46 -6.77 -5.55
C MET A 349 -22.67 -6.87 -6.46
N SER A 350 -22.50 -6.91 -7.78
CA SER A 350 -23.62 -7.07 -8.71
C SER A 350 -24.36 -8.39 -8.50
N VAL A 351 -23.64 -9.49 -8.24
CA VAL A 351 -24.26 -10.80 -7.97
C VAL A 351 -25.06 -10.76 -6.66
N LEU A 352 -24.50 -10.19 -5.60
CA LEU A 352 -25.20 -10.02 -4.32
C LEU A 352 -26.42 -9.12 -4.45
N HIS A 353 -26.31 -8.02 -5.19
CA HIS A 353 -27.41 -7.10 -5.42
C HIS A 353 -28.58 -7.79 -6.13
N GLN A 354 -28.31 -8.56 -7.20
CA GLN A 354 -29.34 -9.33 -7.91
C GLN A 354 -30.01 -10.37 -7.01
N ARG A 355 -29.21 -11.12 -6.23
CA ARG A 355 -29.74 -12.09 -5.25
C ARG A 355 -30.62 -11.41 -4.22
N GLY A 356 -30.17 -10.28 -3.67
CA GLY A 356 -30.90 -9.46 -2.71
C GLY A 356 -32.26 -9.03 -3.22
N ARG A 357 -32.34 -8.49 -4.44
CA ARG A 357 -33.59 -8.07 -5.08
C ARG A 357 -34.58 -9.23 -5.28
N SER A 358 -34.08 -10.44 -5.45
CA SER A 358 -34.90 -11.65 -5.61
C SER A 358 -35.36 -12.27 -4.29
N LEU A 359 -34.88 -11.80 -3.13
CA LEU A 359 -35.25 -12.36 -1.84
C LEU A 359 -36.74 -12.07 -1.53
N PRO A 360 -37.56 -13.11 -1.28
CA PRO A 360 -38.98 -12.92 -0.99
C PRO A 360 -39.24 -12.22 0.35
N LEU A 361 -38.24 -12.13 1.23
CA LEU A 361 -38.41 -11.73 2.62
C LEU A 361 -37.52 -10.56 3.08
N GLN A 362 -37.14 -9.61 2.21
CA GLN A 362 -36.28 -8.47 2.57
C GLN A 362 -36.73 -7.71 3.85
N ARG A 363 -38.03 -7.70 4.14
CA ARG A 363 -38.59 -7.13 5.38
C ARG A 363 -37.98 -7.73 6.66
N ARG A 364 -37.66 -9.03 6.66
CA ARG A 364 -37.00 -9.70 7.79
C ARG A 364 -35.57 -9.21 7.96
N GLN A 365 -34.80 -9.12 6.88
CA GLN A 365 -33.44 -8.58 6.93
C GLN A 365 -33.44 -7.12 7.38
N ALA A 366 -34.40 -6.31 6.91
CA ALA A 366 -34.56 -4.93 7.35
C ALA A 366 -34.89 -4.83 8.85
N ALA A 367 -35.74 -5.73 9.38
CA ALA A 367 -36.03 -5.79 10.81
C ALA A 367 -34.78 -6.14 11.64
N VAL A 368 -33.97 -7.10 11.18
CA VAL A 368 -32.68 -7.45 11.81
C VAL A 368 -31.73 -6.25 11.82
N LEU A 369 -31.64 -5.52 10.70
CA LEU A 369 -30.81 -4.32 10.62
C LEU A 369 -31.27 -3.24 11.61
N ARG A 370 -32.57 -2.93 11.65
CA ARG A 370 -33.14 -1.95 12.60
C ARG A 370 -32.94 -2.33 14.05
N GLN A 371 -33.01 -3.62 14.37
CA GLN A 371 -32.78 -4.12 15.71
C GLN A 371 -31.30 -4.00 16.11
N ALA A 372 -30.39 -4.37 15.21
CA ALA A 372 -28.96 -4.39 15.50
C ALA A 372 -28.33 -2.99 15.50
N LEU A 373 -28.77 -2.13 14.57
CA LEU A 373 -28.13 -0.85 14.26
C LEU A 373 -29.16 0.28 14.12
N PRO A 374 -29.93 0.60 15.17
CA PRO A 374 -31.06 1.51 15.08
C PRO A 374 -30.69 2.91 14.57
N GLU A 375 -29.49 3.40 14.90
CA GLU A 375 -29.06 4.76 14.55
C GLU A 375 -28.76 4.96 13.06
N ILE A 376 -28.24 3.92 12.38
CA ILE A 376 -27.84 4.01 10.97
C ILE A 376 -28.74 3.19 10.04
N ALA A 377 -29.72 2.46 10.58
CA ALA A 377 -30.54 1.53 9.80
C ALA A 377 -31.26 2.21 8.63
N GLU A 378 -31.91 3.35 8.85
CA GLU A 378 -32.66 4.03 7.78
C GLU A 378 -31.74 4.60 6.69
N GLN A 379 -30.54 5.07 7.06
CA GLN A 379 -29.52 5.46 6.09
C GLN A 379 -29.11 4.25 5.24
N VAL A 380 -28.76 3.13 5.86
CA VAL A 380 -28.34 1.90 5.17
C VAL A 380 -29.45 1.35 4.28
N LEU A 381 -30.71 1.37 4.74
CA LEU A 381 -31.86 0.91 3.95
C LEU A 381 -32.13 1.77 2.71
N ALA A 382 -31.75 3.05 2.75
CA ALA A 382 -31.85 3.97 1.62
C ALA A 382 -30.68 3.84 0.62
N GLU A 383 -29.59 3.15 0.99
CA GLU A 383 -28.44 2.99 0.10
C GLU A 383 -28.73 2.05 -1.08
N PRO A 384 -28.17 2.32 -2.28
CA PRO A 384 -28.24 1.40 -3.42
C PRO A 384 -27.65 0.01 -3.11
N GLY A 385 -26.72 -0.07 -2.16
CA GLY A 385 -26.09 -1.31 -1.71
C GLY A 385 -26.95 -2.20 -0.81
N TRP A 386 -28.09 -1.71 -0.30
CA TRP A 386 -28.95 -2.47 0.62
C TRP A 386 -29.29 -3.89 0.14
N PRO A 387 -29.68 -4.13 -1.14
CA PRO A 387 -29.96 -5.49 -1.59
C PRO A 387 -28.77 -6.45 -1.42
N ALA A 388 -27.54 -5.98 -1.65
CA ALA A 388 -26.35 -6.81 -1.46
C ALA A 388 -26.12 -7.16 0.01
N LEU A 389 -26.36 -6.21 0.92
CA LEU A 389 -26.33 -6.44 2.36
C LEU A 389 -27.43 -7.41 2.80
N ALA A 390 -28.66 -7.25 2.31
CA ALA A 390 -29.77 -8.16 2.60
C ALA A 390 -29.46 -9.61 2.16
N ALA A 391 -28.87 -9.79 0.97
CA ALA A 391 -28.39 -11.10 0.51
C ALA A 391 -27.33 -11.68 1.46
N THR A 392 -26.39 -10.86 1.92
CA THR A 392 -25.34 -11.28 2.84
C THR A 392 -25.90 -11.65 4.22
N LEU A 393 -26.88 -10.91 4.75
CA LEU A 393 -27.56 -11.26 6.00
C LEU A 393 -28.31 -12.60 5.89
N ALA A 394 -28.92 -12.88 4.73
CA ALA A 394 -29.53 -14.17 4.46
C ALA A 394 -28.48 -15.30 4.38
N ASP A 395 -27.34 -15.07 3.73
CA ASP A 395 -26.23 -16.03 3.67
C ASP A 395 -25.67 -16.33 5.09
N THR A 396 -25.47 -15.30 5.90
CA THR A 396 -25.03 -15.41 7.30
C THR A 396 -26.01 -16.27 8.12
N GLN A 397 -27.30 -16.03 7.96
CA GLN A 397 -28.33 -16.81 8.65
C GLN A 397 -28.36 -18.27 8.15
N ALA A 398 -28.22 -18.49 6.84
CA ALA A 398 -28.19 -19.82 6.24
C ALA A 398 -26.96 -20.63 6.69
N ALA A 399 -25.85 -19.97 6.97
CA ALA A 399 -24.65 -20.56 7.56
C ALA A 399 -24.76 -20.83 9.07
N GLY A 400 -25.89 -20.54 9.71
CA GLY A 400 -26.15 -20.81 11.13
C GLY A 400 -25.68 -19.72 12.10
N HIS A 401 -25.19 -18.58 11.60
CA HIS A 401 -24.80 -17.46 12.45
C HIS A 401 -25.99 -16.56 12.80
N ASN A 402 -25.88 -15.82 13.91
CA ASN A 402 -26.83 -14.77 14.27
C ASN A 402 -26.47 -13.44 13.56
N PRO A 403 -27.25 -12.98 12.57
CA PRO A 403 -26.85 -11.80 11.79
C PRO A 403 -26.90 -10.50 12.60
N ALA A 404 -27.76 -10.41 13.63
CA ALA A 404 -27.83 -9.21 14.49
C ALA A 404 -26.54 -9.05 15.32
N HIS A 405 -26.03 -10.15 15.88
CA HIS A 405 -24.77 -10.15 16.63
C HIS A 405 -23.59 -9.74 15.74
N LEU A 406 -23.51 -10.34 14.55
CA LEU A 406 -22.42 -10.03 13.61
C LEU A 406 -22.51 -8.61 13.03
N LEU A 407 -23.71 -8.05 12.84
CA LEU A 407 -23.88 -6.64 12.50
C LEU A 407 -23.32 -5.74 13.61
N ALA A 408 -23.74 -5.98 14.85
CA ALA A 408 -23.26 -5.20 16.00
C ALA A 408 -21.74 -5.29 16.16
N GLU A 409 -21.14 -6.47 15.90
CA GLU A 409 -19.70 -6.66 15.88
C GLU A 409 -19.02 -5.91 14.72
N ALA A 410 -19.60 -5.97 13.51
CA ALA A 410 -19.07 -5.30 12.32
C ALA A 410 -19.04 -3.77 12.43
N THR A 411 -19.83 -3.18 13.34
CA THR A 411 -19.96 -1.72 13.53
C THR A 411 -19.35 -1.17 14.80
N ARG A 412 -18.65 -1.98 15.62
CA ARG A 412 -18.03 -1.49 16.87
C ARG A 412 -16.96 -0.39 16.66
N HIS A 413 -16.54 -0.13 15.42
CA HIS A 413 -15.47 0.79 15.07
C HIS A 413 -15.96 1.93 14.17
N ARG A 414 -15.46 3.16 14.43
CA ARG A 414 -15.95 4.46 13.92
C ARG A 414 -15.76 4.70 12.41
N GLU A 415 -15.38 3.69 11.66
CA GLU A 415 -14.91 3.84 10.28
C GLU A 415 -16.04 3.98 9.25
N LEU A 416 -17.29 3.72 9.66
CA LEU A 416 -18.45 3.82 8.77
C LEU A 416 -18.66 5.26 8.25
N ASP A 417 -18.26 6.28 9.01
CA ASP A 417 -18.41 7.69 8.62
C ASP A 417 -17.52 8.06 7.41
N SER A 418 -16.46 7.29 7.15
CA SER A 418 -15.54 7.47 6.02
C SER A 418 -15.91 6.64 4.79
N ALA A 419 -16.92 5.78 4.91
CA ALA A 419 -17.34 4.89 3.85
C ALA A 419 -18.19 5.62 2.80
N THR A 420 -17.90 5.36 1.52
CA THR A 420 -18.76 5.85 0.42
C THR A 420 -20.09 5.09 0.36
N SER A 421 -20.12 3.83 0.80
CA SER A 421 -21.34 3.05 1.05
C SER A 421 -21.15 2.19 2.29
N VAL A 422 -22.00 2.39 3.30
CA VAL A 422 -21.99 1.59 4.53
C VAL A 422 -22.39 0.15 4.23
N SER A 423 -23.31 -0.07 3.29
CA SER A 423 -23.79 -1.39 2.89
C SER A 423 -22.68 -2.28 2.36
N ASP A 424 -21.84 -1.77 1.45
CA ASP A 424 -20.72 -2.52 0.85
C ASP A 424 -19.69 -2.95 1.92
N VAL A 425 -19.37 -2.03 2.84
CA VAL A 425 -18.46 -2.30 3.96
C VAL A 425 -19.02 -3.41 4.85
N LEU A 426 -20.30 -3.32 5.20
CA LEU A 426 -20.98 -4.34 6.01
C LEU A 426 -21.03 -5.68 5.28
N VAL A 427 -21.21 -5.72 3.97
CA VAL A 427 -21.15 -6.95 3.17
C VAL A 427 -19.80 -7.65 3.36
N TRP A 428 -18.69 -6.94 3.18
CA TRP A 428 -17.36 -7.56 3.30
C TRP A 428 -17.02 -7.96 4.73
N ARG A 429 -17.35 -7.12 5.72
CA ARG A 429 -17.13 -7.44 7.14
C ARG A 429 -17.93 -8.66 7.58
N LEU A 430 -19.21 -8.73 7.24
CA LEU A 430 -20.05 -9.88 7.58
C LEU A 430 -19.55 -11.16 6.90
N ARG A 431 -19.19 -11.10 5.61
CA ARG A 431 -18.62 -12.25 4.90
C ARG A 431 -17.33 -12.75 5.53
N ARG A 432 -16.47 -11.85 6.02
CA ARG A 432 -15.25 -12.19 6.77
C ARG A 432 -15.57 -12.83 8.12
N LEU A 433 -16.40 -12.18 8.94
CA LEU A 433 -16.73 -12.62 10.30
C LEU A 433 -17.50 -13.94 10.33
N ALA A 434 -18.39 -14.16 9.35
CA ALA A 434 -19.15 -15.41 9.20
C ALA A 434 -18.41 -16.48 8.36
N HIS A 435 -17.13 -16.25 8.00
CA HIS A 435 -16.34 -17.14 7.15
C HIS A 435 -17.03 -17.59 5.84
N LEU A 436 -17.91 -16.75 5.30
CA LEU A 436 -18.61 -17.02 4.05
C LEU A 436 -17.62 -16.95 2.87
N PRO A 437 -17.85 -17.69 1.76
CA PRO A 437 -17.14 -17.49 0.50
C PRO A 437 -17.18 -16.01 0.10
N ALA A 438 -16.08 -15.47 -0.41
CA ALA A 438 -16.01 -14.07 -0.80
C ALA A 438 -16.77 -13.89 -2.10
N ASP A 439 -16.63 -14.86 -3.01
CA ASP A 439 -17.45 -14.98 -4.20
C ASP A 439 -18.87 -15.45 -3.85
N PRO A 440 -19.89 -14.60 -4.02
CA PRO A 440 -21.26 -14.97 -3.72
C PRO A 440 -21.82 -16.05 -4.65
N ALA A 441 -21.19 -16.31 -5.80
CA ALA A 441 -21.60 -17.38 -6.70
C ALA A 441 -21.27 -18.78 -6.14
N ALA A 442 -20.26 -18.89 -5.26
CA ALA A 442 -19.91 -20.15 -4.61
C ALA A 442 -20.98 -20.63 -3.61
N SER A 443 -21.83 -19.72 -3.13
CA SER A 443 -22.97 -20.03 -2.25
C SER A 443 -24.20 -20.56 -3.00
N LEU A 444 -24.17 -20.61 -4.35
CA LEU A 444 -25.27 -21.15 -5.14
C LEU A 444 -25.18 -22.69 -5.21
N PRO A 445 -26.31 -23.42 -5.09
CA PRO A 445 -26.31 -24.85 -5.40
C PRO A 445 -25.83 -25.07 -6.83
N ARG A 446 -24.77 -25.87 -7.02
CA ARG A 446 -24.26 -26.22 -8.35
C ARG A 446 -25.41 -26.81 -9.17
N ARG A 447 -25.83 -26.12 -10.22
CA ARG A 447 -26.74 -26.68 -11.21
C ARG A 447 -25.96 -27.80 -11.90
N VAL A 448 -26.19 -29.04 -11.50
CA VAL A 448 -25.73 -30.21 -12.23
C VAL A 448 -26.44 -30.16 -13.56
N VAL A 449 -25.77 -29.66 -14.60
CA VAL A 449 -26.21 -29.88 -15.98
C VAL A 449 -25.93 -31.36 -16.22
N THR A 450 -26.94 -32.20 -15.98
CA THR A 450 -26.95 -33.57 -16.47
C THR A 450 -26.97 -33.47 -17.99
N THR A 451 -25.78 -33.53 -18.60
CA THR A 451 -25.65 -33.88 -20.00
C THR A 451 -26.20 -35.28 -20.17
N GLN A 452 -27.48 -35.39 -20.55
CA GLN A 452 -28.05 -36.64 -21.01
C GLN A 452 -27.18 -37.17 -22.15
N PRO A 453 -26.71 -38.43 -22.10
CA PRO A 453 -25.98 -39.01 -23.21
C PRO A 453 -26.93 -39.13 -24.41
N ALA A 454 -26.49 -38.61 -25.56
CA ALA A 454 -27.22 -38.69 -26.82
C ALA A 454 -27.57 -40.15 -27.15
N PRO A 455 -28.76 -40.42 -27.72
CA PRO A 455 -29.17 -41.77 -28.08
C PRO A 455 -28.23 -42.31 -29.16
N LYS A 456 -27.66 -43.50 -28.92
CA LYS A 456 -26.84 -44.22 -29.90
C LYS A 456 -27.67 -44.47 -31.16
N ALA A 457 -27.23 -43.92 -32.28
CA ALA A 457 -27.76 -44.23 -33.59
C ALA A 457 -27.54 -45.73 -33.90
N ALA A 458 -28.63 -46.44 -34.17
CA ALA A 458 -28.62 -47.83 -34.62
C ALA A 458 -27.98 -47.90 -36.01
N ASN A 459 -26.91 -48.68 -36.12
CA ASN A 459 -26.16 -48.88 -37.35
C ASN A 459 -26.89 -49.94 -38.22
N ASN A 460 -27.76 -49.50 -39.14
CA ASN A 460 -28.38 -50.37 -40.13
C ASN A 460 -27.41 -50.62 -41.29
N ALA A 461 -26.59 -51.67 -41.17
CA ALA A 461 -25.85 -52.23 -42.30
C ALA A 461 -26.80 -53.14 -43.11
N SER A 462 -27.39 -52.58 -44.15
CA SER A 462 -28.10 -53.35 -45.19
C SER A 462 -27.07 -54.00 -46.12
N ARG A 463 -27.12 -55.33 -46.19
CA ARG A 463 -26.47 -56.17 -47.20
C ARG A 463 -26.97 -55.78 -48.59
N ARG A 464 -26.05 -55.56 -49.53
CA ARG A 464 -26.29 -55.77 -50.97
C ARG A 464 -25.52 -57.02 -51.41
N ARG A 465 -26.27 -58.01 -51.91
CA ARG A 465 -26.01 -58.56 -53.23
C ARG A 465 -26.98 -57.89 -54.19
#